data_AF-A0A392SJX6-F1
#
_entry.id   AF-A0A392SJX6-F1
#
_cell.length_a   1.000
_cell.length_b   1.000
_cell.length_c   1.000
_cell.angle_alpha   90.00
_cell.angle_beta   90.00
_cell.angle_gamma   90.00
#
_symmetry.space_group_name_H-M   'P 1'
#
loop_
_entity.id
_entity.type
_entity.pdbx_description
1 polymer ?
#
loop_
_entity_poly.entity_id
_entity_poly.type
_entity_poly.pdbx_seq_one_letter_code
_entity_poly.pdbx_strand_id
1 'polypeptide(L)'
;NDQEQISVDNTGDPRDGRETSISSDEDGESVQTLTERQREKCPQFTQETPVDRAQPHALITLKDIANLITTLRSTNETLQQ
;
A
#
# COMPACT_ATOMS: atom_id res chain seq x y z
N ASN A 1 41.19 19.07 -13.49
CA ASN A 1 39.96 18.44 -14.05
C ASN A 1 38.85 19.05 -13.24
N ASP A 2 38.58 20.31 -13.54
CA ASP A 2 37.81 21.20 -12.70
C ASP A 2 36.59 21.55 -13.54
N GLN A 3 35.65 20.62 -13.56
CA GLN A 3 34.34 20.87 -14.11
C GLN A 3 33.60 21.71 -13.07
N GLU A 4 33.69 23.03 -13.26
CA GLU A 4 32.88 24.01 -12.54
C GLU A 4 31.42 23.60 -12.72
N GLN A 5 30.78 23.16 -11.63
CA GLN A 5 29.34 22.91 -11.65
C GLN A 5 28.64 24.26 -11.83
N ILE A 6 28.11 24.49 -13.03
CA ILE A 6 27.24 25.63 -13.30
C ILE A 6 26.01 25.53 -12.40
N SER A 7 25.80 26.54 -11.54
CA SER A 7 24.56 26.66 -10.78
C SER A 7 23.43 26.90 -11.78
N VAL A 8 22.61 25.87 -12.01
CA VAL A 8 21.48 25.98 -12.92
C VAL A 8 20.39 26.79 -12.21
N ASP A 9 20.10 27.98 -12.71
CA ASP A 9 19.02 28.83 -12.21
C ASP A 9 17.66 28.23 -12.60
N ASN A 10 17.07 27.46 -11.68
CA ASN A 10 15.77 26.81 -11.86
C ASN A 10 14.61 27.67 -11.33
N THR A 11 14.83 28.96 -11.04
CA THR A 11 13.81 29.88 -10.50
C THR A 11 12.55 29.98 -11.39
N GLY A 12 12.63 29.56 -12.66
CA GLY A 12 11.51 29.47 -13.60
C GLY A 12 10.96 28.06 -13.86
N ASP A 13 11.51 26.99 -13.28
CA ASP A 13 10.98 25.62 -13.47
C ASP A 13 9.66 25.47 -12.70
N PRO A 14 8.53 25.21 -13.38
CA PRO A 14 7.23 25.00 -12.73
C PRO A 14 7.22 23.83 -11.74
N ARG A 15 8.21 22.93 -11.83
CA ARG A 15 8.40 21.78 -10.94
C ARG A 15 9.24 22.09 -9.69
N ASP A 16 9.95 23.22 -9.67
CA ASP A 16 10.77 23.67 -8.52
C ASP A 16 9.92 24.35 -7.43
N GLY A 17 8.62 24.52 -7.70
CA GLY A 17 7.68 25.20 -6.81
C GLY A 17 6.57 24.30 -6.27
N ARG A 18 6.82 23.77 -5.06
CA ARG A 18 5.89 23.17 -4.07
C ARG A 18 5.86 21.63 -4.01
N GLU A 19 6.43 21.09 -2.94
CA GLU A 19 6.05 19.77 -2.43
C GLU A 19 4.59 19.89 -1.95
N THR A 20 3.68 19.12 -2.56
CA THR A 20 2.29 19.06 -2.09
C THR A 20 2.20 17.98 -1.03
N SER A 21 2.30 18.38 0.23
CA SER A 21 1.87 17.52 1.34
C SER A 21 0.39 17.23 1.17
N ILE A 22 0.03 15.94 1.13
CA ILE A 22 -1.37 15.52 1.22
C ILE A 22 -1.84 15.77 2.66
N SER A 23 -2.54 16.88 2.91
CA SER A 23 -3.29 17.05 4.14
C SER A 23 -4.54 16.17 4.06
N SER A 24 -4.65 15.17 4.94
CA SER A 24 -5.93 14.53 5.20
C SER A 24 -6.84 15.57 5.85
N ASP A 25 -7.70 16.19 5.05
CA ASP A 25 -8.86 16.86 5.61
C ASP A 25 -9.76 15.76 6.18
N GLU A 26 -10.10 15.87 7.45
CA GLU A 26 -11.02 14.96 8.14
C GLU A 26 -12.48 15.27 7.71
N ASP A 27 -12.68 15.54 6.43
CA ASP A 27 -14.01 15.48 5.84
C ASP A 27 -14.20 14.06 5.31
N GLY A 28 -14.98 13.28 6.05
CA GLY A 28 -15.19 11.83 5.91
C GLY A 28 -15.80 11.36 4.58
N GLU A 29 -15.65 12.14 3.51
CA GLU A 29 -16.09 11.82 2.15
C GLU A 29 -15.15 10.82 1.46
N SER A 30 -13.88 10.76 1.86
CA SER A 30 -12.93 9.73 1.37
C SER A 30 -13.36 8.30 1.76
N VAL A 31 -14.05 8.13 2.89
CA VAL A 31 -14.61 6.83 3.31
C VAL A 31 -15.90 6.51 2.56
N GLN A 32 -16.73 7.53 2.28
CA GLN A 32 -17.98 7.36 1.54
C GLN A 32 -17.74 6.86 0.10
N THR A 33 -16.70 7.37 -0.57
CA THR A 33 -16.34 6.94 -1.94
C THR A 33 -15.75 5.52 -2.04
N LEU A 34 -15.13 5.00 -0.98
CA LEU A 34 -14.64 3.61 -0.95
C LEU A 34 -15.79 2.60 -0.92
N THR A 35 -16.88 2.94 -0.24
CA THR A 35 -18.05 2.06 -0.09
C THR A 35 -18.92 2.04 -1.34
N GLU A 36 -18.97 3.15 -2.08
CA GLU A 36 -19.71 3.24 -3.35
C GLU A 36 -19.06 2.39 -4.45
N ARG A 37 -17.73 2.46 -4.61
CA ARG A 37 -16.98 1.66 -5.59
C ARG A 37 -17.05 0.14 -5.36
N GLN A 38 -17.35 -0.29 -4.12
CA GLN A 38 -17.51 -1.71 -3.78
C GLN A 38 -18.85 -2.26 -4.29
N ARG A 39 -19.91 -1.44 -4.36
CA ARG A 39 -21.27 -1.90 -4.76
C ARG A 39 -21.41 -2.18 -6.25
N GLU A 40 -20.56 -1.60 -7.08
CA GLU A 40 -20.62 -1.75 -8.55
C GLU A 40 -19.81 -2.95 -9.07
N LYS A 41 -19.03 -3.60 -8.20
CA LYS A 41 -18.25 -4.80 -8.52
C LYS A 41 -19.02 -6.06 -8.13
N CYS A 42 -20.19 -6.27 -8.70
CA CYS A 42 -20.74 -7.61 -8.77
C CYS A 42 -19.98 -8.36 -9.87
N PRO A 43 -19.10 -9.33 -9.55
CA PRO A 43 -18.55 -10.18 -10.60
C PRO A 43 -19.73 -10.85 -11.31
N GLN A 44 -19.76 -10.71 -12.63
CA GLN A 44 -20.75 -11.39 -13.46
C GLN A 44 -20.70 -12.88 -13.12
N PHE A 45 -21.87 -13.51 -12.92
CA PHE A 45 -21.97 -14.94 -12.62
C PHE A 45 -21.48 -15.74 -13.83
N THR A 46 -20.16 -15.83 -13.97
CA THR A 46 -19.48 -16.74 -14.87
C THR A 46 -19.42 -18.06 -14.11
N GLN A 47 -19.96 -19.12 -14.72
CA GLN A 47 -19.90 -20.46 -14.17
C GLN A 47 -18.43 -20.80 -13.81
N GLU A 48 -18.15 -21.00 -12.53
CA GLU A 48 -16.81 -21.32 -12.06
C GLU A 48 -16.35 -22.65 -12.66
N THR A 49 -15.18 -22.65 -13.30
CA THR A 49 -14.49 -23.89 -13.67
C THR A 49 -14.07 -24.62 -12.39
N PRO A 50 -14.45 -25.89 -12.20
CA PRO A 50 -14.08 -26.61 -11.00
C PRO A 50 -12.55 -26.78 -10.95
N VAL A 51 -11.93 -26.15 -9.97
CA VAL A 51 -10.51 -26.34 -9.64
C VAL A 51 -10.33 -27.78 -9.16
N ASP A 52 -9.39 -28.51 -9.77
CA ASP A 52 -8.99 -29.85 -9.32
C ASP A 52 -8.57 -29.79 -7.86
N ARG A 53 -9.26 -30.57 -7.03
CA ARG A 53 -9.11 -30.58 -5.56
C ARG A 53 -7.92 -31.44 -5.11
N ALA A 54 -6.84 -31.47 -5.88
CA ALA A 54 -5.64 -32.19 -5.51
C ALA A 54 -4.95 -31.46 -4.33
N GLN A 55 -5.24 -31.98 -3.14
CA GLN A 55 -4.86 -31.51 -1.80
C GLN A 55 -5.50 -30.20 -1.31
N PRO A 56 -6.10 -30.20 -0.09
CA PRO A 56 -6.37 -28.95 0.61
C PRO A 56 -5.05 -28.26 0.94
N HIS A 57 -4.91 -27.01 0.52
CA HIS A 57 -3.82 -26.16 0.97
C HIS A 57 -3.85 -26.07 2.51
N ALA A 58 -2.67 -26.09 3.14
CA ALA A 58 -2.56 -25.90 4.57
C ALA A 58 -3.27 -24.59 4.97
N LEU A 59 -4.30 -24.71 5.80
CA LEU A 59 -5.05 -23.55 6.28
C LEU A 59 -4.17 -22.77 7.25
N ILE A 60 -3.94 -21.49 6.94
CA ILE A 60 -3.29 -20.56 7.86
C ILE A 60 -4.23 -20.38 9.05
N THR A 61 -3.76 -20.73 10.24
CA THR A 61 -4.54 -20.56 11.46
C THR A 61 -4.34 -19.15 12.03
N LEU A 62 -5.28 -18.70 12.87
CA LEU A 62 -5.10 -17.46 13.64
C LEU A 62 -3.85 -17.50 14.53
N LYS A 63 -3.41 -18.70 14.92
CA LYS A 63 -2.19 -18.91 15.70
C LYS A 63 -0.94 -18.60 14.87
N ASP A 64 -0.92 -19.00 13.60
CA ASP A 64 0.19 -18.72 12.69
C ASP A 64 0.36 -17.22 12.47
N ILE A 65 -0.77 -16.50 12.30
CA ILE A 65 -0.79 -15.04 12.16
C ILE A 65 -0.30 -14.36 13.44
N ALA A 66 -0.78 -14.80 14.61
CA ALA A 66 -0.35 -14.24 15.89
C ALA A 66 1.16 -14.45 16.12
N ASN A 67 1.67 -15.64 15.83
CA ASN A 67 3.10 -15.95 15.93
C ASN A 67 3.92 -15.05 15.00
N LEU A 68 3.48 -14.85 13.76
CA LEU A 68 4.15 -13.96 12.80
C LEU A 68 4.23 -12.52 13.34
N ILE A 69 3.13 -11.98 13.87
CA ILE A 69 3.10 -10.62 14.42
C ILE A 69 4.07 -10.49 15.59
N THR A 70 4.12 -11.46 16.51
CA THR A 70 5.05 -11.44 17.65
C THR A 70 6.51 -11.45 17.16
N THR A 71 6.84 -12.31 16.20
CA THR A 71 8.19 -12.37 15.62
C THR A 71 8.59 -11.05 14.98
N LEU A 72 7.72 -10.45 14.17
CA LEU A 72 8.02 -9.16 13.52
C LEU A 72 8.26 -8.03 14.51
N ARG A 73 7.47 -8.00 15.61
CA ARG A 73 7.67 -7.01 16.69
C ARG A 73 9.03 -7.18 17.35
N SER A 74 9.39 -8.41 17.73
CA SER A 74 10.69 -8.70 18.35
C SER A 74 11.87 -8.37 17.44
N THR A 75 11.77 -8.64 16.15
CA THR A 75 12.79 -8.23 15.16
C THR A 75 12.93 -6.72 15.12
N ASN A 76 11.83 -5.98 15.09
CA ASN A 76 11.86 -4.51 15.09
C ASN A 76 12.43 -3.93 16.38
N GLU A 77 12.17 -4.54 17.54
CA GLU A 77 12.78 -4.14 18.82
C GLU A 77 14.28 -4.42 18.84
N THR A 78 14.73 -5.50 18.20
CA THR A 78 16.16 -5.84 18.09
C THR A 78 16.88 -4.87 17.16
N LEU A 79 16.26 -4.45 16.06
CA LEU A 79 16.85 -3.51 15.09
C LEU A 79 16.93 -2.06 15.60
N GLN A 80 16.19 -1.72 16.65
CA GLN A 80 16.18 -0.38 17.25
C GLN A 80 17.15 -0.24 18.43
N GLN A 81 17.88 -1.31 18.78
CA GLN A 81 18.96 -1.30 19.78
C GLN A 81 20.31 -1.06 19.11
#